data_AF-A0ABD3XLX7-F1
#
_entry.id   AF-A0ABD3XLX7-F1
#
_cell.length_a   1.000
_cell.length_b   1.000
_cell.length_c   1.000
_cell.angle_alpha   90.00
_cell.angle_beta   90.00
_cell.angle_gamma   90.00
#
_symmetry.space_group_name_H-M   'P 1'
#
loop_
_entity.id
_entity.type
_entity.pdbx_description
1 polymer ?
#
loop_
_entity_poly.entity_id
_entity_poly.type
_entity_poly.pdbx_seq_one_letter_code
_entity_poly.pdbx_strand_id
1 'polypeptide(L)'
;IVCLQVSKSSSLGGQQILDCELNFPKGVLVAYTITWTKDGLKKPVLFNYYGYAPQIHETFAGRVRLVNGISLEISHIREEDEG
;
A
#
# COMPACT_ATOMS: atom_id res chain seq x y z
N ILE A 1 13.34 -5.53 -2.01
CA ILE A 1 12.17 -4.98 -1.27
C ILE A 1 11.65 -6.14 -0.43
N VAL A 2 11.67 -6.02 0.89
CA VAL A 2 11.14 -7.08 1.78
C VAL A 2 10.00 -6.44 2.55
N CYS A 3 8.76 -6.70 2.15
CA CYS A 3 7.65 -6.40 3.01
C CYS A 3 7.53 -7.56 4.00
N LEU A 4 7.79 -7.30 5.29
CA LEU A 4 7.48 -8.25 6.35
C LEU A 4 5.94 -8.36 6.39
N GLN A 5 5.39 -9.35 5.69
CA GLN A 5 3.94 -9.63 5.73
C GLN A 5 3.58 -10.25 7.08
N VAL A 6 3.49 -9.40 8.10
CA VAL A 6 2.88 -9.73 9.38
C VAL A 6 1.37 -9.52 9.22
N SER A 7 0.57 -10.46 9.69
CA SER A 7 -0.89 -10.27 9.75
C SER A 7 -1.19 -9.03 10.59
N LYS A 8 -2.00 -8.11 10.03
CA LYS A 8 -2.47 -6.90 10.70
C LYS A 8 -3.97 -7.00 10.89
N SER A 9 -4.46 -6.66 12.07
CA SER A 9 -5.89 -6.56 12.37
C SER A 9 -6.24 -5.12 12.71
N SER A 10 -7.44 -4.69 12.31
CA SER A 10 -7.97 -3.37 12.61
C SER A 10 -9.48 -3.43 12.79
N SER A 11 -10.06 -2.42 13.42
CA SER A 11 -11.51 -2.30 13.58
C SER A 11 -12.17 -1.74 12.32
N LEU A 12 -13.42 -2.13 12.08
CA LEU A 12 -14.25 -1.52 11.04
C LEU A 12 -14.39 -0.01 11.30
N GLY A 13 -14.27 0.78 10.22
CA GLY A 13 -14.21 2.24 10.27
C GLY A 13 -12.87 2.80 10.77
N GLY A 14 -11.96 1.95 11.27
CA GLY A 14 -10.65 2.32 11.75
C GLY A 14 -9.65 2.65 10.65
N GLN A 15 -8.40 2.79 11.06
CA GLN A 15 -7.26 3.03 10.20
C GLN A 15 -6.22 1.92 10.42
N GLN A 16 -5.52 1.53 9.37
CA GLN A 16 -4.45 0.55 9.42
C GLN A 16 -3.30 0.98 8.52
N ILE A 17 -2.08 0.78 9.02
CA ILE A 17 -0.86 0.91 8.23
C ILE A 17 -0.32 -0.49 7.95
N LEU A 18 -0.15 -0.80 6.67
CA LEU A 18 0.58 -1.96 6.17
C LEU A 18 2.02 -1.52 5.95
N ASP A 19 2.84 -1.79 6.97
CA ASP A 19 4.25 -1.43 6.98
C ASP A 19 5.00 -2.22 5.89
N CYS A 20 5.75 -1.53 5.05
CA CYS A 20 6.73 -2.17 4.18
C CYS A 20 8.05 -1.39 4.25
N GLU A 21 9.17 -2.12 4.22
CA GLU A 21 10.49 -1.53 4.24
C GLU A 21 11.22 -1.82 2.93
N LEU A 22 11.77 -0.76 2.34
CA LEU A 22 12.52 -0.86 1.11
C LEU A 22 14.01 -0.79 1.39
N ASN A 23 14.64 -1.96 1.45
CA ASN A 23 16.10 -2.06 1.52
C ASN A 23 16.69 -1.92 0.11
N PHE A 24 17.26 -0.75 -0.18
CA PHE A 24 18.03 -0.51 -1.40
C PHE A 24 19.41 -1.17 -1.30
N PRO A 25 19.85 -1.94 -2.31
CA PRO A 25 21.22 -2.42 -2.34
C PRO A 25 22.19 -1.22 -2.40
N LYS A 26 23.12 -1.15 -1.42
CA LYS A 26 24.13 -0.10 -1.28
C LYS A 26 23.60 1.33 -1.02
N GLY A 27 22.34 1.46 -0.56
CA GLY A 27 21.77 2.77 -0.21
C GLY A 27 21.54 3.72 -1.38
N VAL A 28 21.64 3.24 -2.63
CA VAL A 28 21.38 4.04 -3.83
C VAL A 28 19.90 4.00 -4.16
N LEU A 29 19.25 5.17 -4.15
CA LEU A 29 17.89 5.36 -4.66
C LEU A 29 17.91 5.13 -6.18
N VAL A 30 17.36 3.99 -6.61
CA VAL A 30 17.10 3.68 -8.02
C VAL A 30 15.62 3.87 -8.31
N ALA A 31 15.25 4.23 -9.54
CA ALA A 31 13.84 4.31 -9.93
C ALA A 31 13.11 3.00 -9.56
N TYR A 32 12.00 3.13 -8.84
CA TYR A 32 11.25 2.00 -8.31
C TYR A 32 9.76 2.17 -8.56
N THR A 33 9.06 1.04 -8.57
CA THR A 33 7.62 0.97 -8.67
C THR A 33 7.09 0.31 -7.41
N ILE A 34 6.10 0.93 -6.78
CA ILE A 34 5.35 0.35 -5.68
C ILE A 34 4.00 -0.09 -6.20
N THR A 35 3.66 -1.34 -5.94
CA THR A 35 2.35 -1.90 -6.27
C THR A 35 1.81 -2.61 -5.04
N TRP A 36 0.68 -2.12 -4.54
CA TRP A 36 -0.09 -2.79 -3.49
C TRP A 36 -1.26 -3.53 -4.16
N THR A 37 -1.29 -4.85 -4.01
CA THR A 37 -2.33 -5.73 -4.54
C THR A 37 -3.14 -6.32 -3.40
N LYS A 38 -4.41 -6.59 -3.67
CA LYS A 38 -5.33 -7.31 -2.79
C LYS A 38 -5.76 -8.60 -3.48
N ASP A 39 -5.86 -9.70 -2.76
CA ASP A 39 -6.31 -10.95 -3.35
C ASP A 39 -7.78 -10.84 -3.79
N GLY A 40 -8.06 -11.36 -4.98
CA GLY A 40 -9.36 -11.24 -5.64
C GLY A 40 -9.60 -9.93 -6.39
N LEU A 41 -8.72 -8.92 -6.29
CA LEU A 41 -8.80 -7.71 -7.11
C LEU A 41 -8.00 -7.85 -8.41
N LYS A 42 -8.62 -7.59 -9.56
CA LYS A 42 -7.94 -7.63 -10.88
C LYS A 42 -6.96 -6.48 -11.10
N LYS A 43 -7.19 -5.34 -10.45
CA LYS A 43 -6.36 -4.14 -10.53
C LYS A 43 -5.71 -3.90 -9.16
N PRO A 44 -4.49 -3.35 -9.10
CA PRO A 44 -3.85 -3.04 -7.82
C PRO A 44 -4.64 -1.98 -7.05
N VAL A 45 -4.60 -2.05 -5.72
CA VAL A 45 -5.17 -1.03 -4.81
C VAL A 45 -4.47 0.30 -5.01
N LEU A 46 -3.14 0.26 -5.12
CA LEU A 46 -2.31 1.43 -5.37
C LEU A 46 -1.13 1.05 -6.26
N PHE A 47 -0.88 1.86 -7.28
CA PHE A 47 0.28 1.77 -8.15
C PHE A 47 0.99 3.12 -8.17
N ASN A 48 2.28 3.14 -7.81
CA ASN A 48 3.08 4.35 -7.78
C ASN A 48 4.42 4.11 -8.48
N TYR A 49 4.67 4.83 -9.56
CA TYR A 49 5.97 4.87 -10.21
C TYR A 49 6.72 6.12 -9.74
N TYR A 50 7.98 5.95 -9.34
CA TYR A 50 8.78 7.05 -8.81
C TYR A 50 8.77 8.27 -9.74
N GLY A 51 8.36 9.43 -9.19
CA GLY A 51 8.26 10.70 -9.92
C GLY A 51 6.90 10.99 -10.58
N TYR A 52 5.90 10.12 -10.41
CA TYR A 52 4.56 10.29 -10.98
C TYR A 52 3.47 10.27 -9.90
N ALA A 53 2.28 10.76 -10.23
CA ALA A 53 1.14 10.68 -9.33
C ALA A 53 0.70 9.23 -9.13
N PRO A 54 0.43 8.79 -7.87
CA PRO A 54 -0.02 7.44 -7.60
C PRO A 54 -1.41 7.21 -8.19
N GLN A 55 -1.59 6.07 -8.85
CA GLN A 55 -2.88 5.61 -9.32
C GLN A 55 -3.53 4.75 -8.23
N ILE A 56 -4.74 5.12 -7.83
CA ILE A 56 -5.47 4.46 -6.76
C ILE A 56 -6.71 3.81 -7.35
N HIS A 57 -7.02 2.59 -6.91
CA HIS A 57 -8.23 1.89 -7.30
C HIS A 57 -9.48 2.66 -6.86
N GLU A 58 -10.51 2.71 -7.70
CA GLU A 58 -11.73 3.50 -7.47
C GLU A 58 -12.38 3.19 -6.10
N THR A 59 -12.46 1.91 -5.72
CA THR A 59 -13.00 1.45 -4.42
C THR A 59 -12.20 1.95 -3.20
N PHE A 60 -10.94 2.31 -3.40
CA PHE A 60 -10.00 2.75 -2.35
C PHE A 60 -9.67 4.24 -2.47
N ALA A 61 -10.20 4.93 -3.49
CA ALA A 61 -9.96 6.35 -3.73
C ALA A 61 -10.37 7.19 -2.50
N GLY A 62 -9.47 8.07 -2.06
CA GLY A 62 -9.67 8.90 -0.87
C GLY A 62 -9.55 8.16 0.48
N ARG A 63 -9.35 6.84 0.48
CA ARG A 63 -9.16 6.03 1.70
C ARG A 63 -7.74 5.55 1.88
N VAL A 64 -6.98 5.43 0.80
CA VAL A 64 -5.59 4.95 0.86
C VAL A 64 -4.58 6.03 0.53
N ARG A 65 -3.42 5.97 1.18
CA ARG A 65 -2.26 6.80 0.87
C ARG A 65 -0.95 6.07 1.16
N LEU A 66 0.11 6.48 0.49
CA LEU A 66 1.46 6.04 0.85
C LEU A 66 1.98 6.85 2.04
N VAL A 67 2.47 6.17 3.06
CA VAL A 67 3.18 6.73 4.21
C VAL A 67 4.62 6.21 4.21
N ASN A 68 5.56 7.02 4.70
CA ASN A 68 6.99 6.69 4.69
C ASN A 68 7.54 6.29 3.30
N GLY A 69 6.92 6.80 2.24
CA GLY A 69 7.31 6.56 0.85
C GLY A 69 6.92 5.20 0.27
N ILE A 70 6.55 4.20 1.08
CA ILE A 70 6.20 2.85 0.60
C ILE A 70 5.09 2.13 1.38
N SER A 71 4.94 2.36 2.68
CA SER A 71 3.89 1.74 3.49
C SER A 71 2.52 2.22 3.03
N LEU A 72 1.52 1.34 3.03
CA LEU A 72 0.15 1.70 2.67
C LEU A 72 -0.64 2.00 3.93
N GLU A 73 -1.18 3.20 4.04
CA GLU A 73 -2.21 3.49 5.02
C GLU A 73 -3.59 3.36 4.35
N ILE A 74 -4.49 2.64 5.01
CA ILE A 74 -5.90 2.56 4.66
C ILE A 74 -6.74 3.10 5.81
N SER A 75 -7.67 4.01 5.50
CA SER A 75 -8.61 4.60 6.45
C SER A 75 -10.04 4.18 6.11
N HIS A 76 -10.94 4.24 7.08
CA HIS A 76 -12.33 3.78 6.94
C HIS A 76 -12.37 2.32 6.45
N ILE A 77 -11.74 1.44 7.21
CA ILE A 77 -11.65 0.01 6.91
C ILE A 77 -13.04 -0.61 6.85
N ARG A 78 -13.24 -1.46 5.85
CA ARG A 78 -14.48 -2.18 5.58
C ARG A 78 -14.21 -3.67 5.57
N GLU A 79 -15.26 -4.48 5.73
CA GLU A 79 -15.14 -5.94 5.67
C GLU A 79 -14.57 -6.39 4.32
N GLU A 80 -14.93 -5.72 3.22
CA GLU A 80 -14.39 -6.05 1.89
C GLU A 80 -12.90 -5.73 1.69
N ASP A 81 -12.28 -4.97 2.61
CA ASP A 81 -10.86 -4.63 2.57
C ASP A 81 -9.98 -5.78 3.10
N GLU A 82 -10.55 -6.80 3.76
CA GLU A 82 -9.83 -7.99 4.22
C GLU A 82 -9.39 -8.89 3.05
N GLY A 83 -8.17 -9.42 3.14
CA GLY A 83 -7.50 -10.27 2.12
C GLY A 83 -6.42 -9.52 1.36
#